data_AF-A0A1J7D1M7-F1
#
_entry.id   AF-A0A1J7D1M7-F1
#
_cell.length_a   1.000
_cell.length_b   1.000
_cell.length_c   1.000
_cell.angle_alpha   90.00
_cell.angle_beta   90.00
_cell.angle_gamma   90.00
#
_symmetry.space_group_name_H-M   'P 1'
#
loop_
_entity.id
_entity.type
_entity.pdbx_description
1 polymer ?
#
loop_
_entity_poly.entity_id
_entity_poly.type
_entity_poly.pdbx_seq_one_letter_code
_entity_poly.pdbx_strand_id
1 'polypeptide(L)'
;MEPDLTAIMRLVERNAERLLEEAVAIATIPAPSFNEAKRGAHIARRFSEVGLTDVASDEIGNVTGRRAGNGPRVMVVSHMDTVFPLEPPCNRVSRAIASIVPVFGITPPRWRI
;
A
#
# COMPACT_ATOMS: atom_id res chain seq x y z
N MET A 1 13.10 14.83 -23.30
CA MET A 1 13.08 15.62 -22.06
C MET A 1 13.55 14.67 -20.98
N GLU A 2 14.74 14.91 -20.43
CA GLU A 2 15.25 14.10 -19.32
C GLU A 2 14.33 14.32 -18.10
N PRO A 3 13.88 13.27 -17.40
CA PRO A 3 13.02 13.45 -16.24
C PRO A 3 13.77 14.21 -15.14
N ASP A 4 13.18 15.31 -14.65
CA ASP A 4 13.70 16.01 -13.49
C ASP A 4 13.42 15.19 -12.23
N LEU A 5 14.41 14.38 -11.84
CA LEU A 5 14.34 13.55 -10.65
C LEU A 5 14.12 14.37 -9.37
N THR A 6 14.66 15.59 -9.31
CA THR A 6 14.49 16.47 -8.14
C THR A 6 13.03 16.92 -8.02
N ALA A 7 12.41 17.29 -9.14
CA ALA A 7 10.98 17.64 -9.15
C ALA A 7 10.08 16.44 -8.77
N ILE A 8 10.43 15.23 -9.22
CA ILE A 8 9.71 14.00 -8.87
C ILE A 8 9.83 13.69 -7.37
N MET A 9 11.03 13.73 -6.81
CA MET A 9 11.24 13.48 -5.37
C MET A 9 10.47 14.49 -4.51
N ARG A 10 10.51 15.78 -4.87
CA ARG A 10 9.70 16.81 -4.20
C ARG A 10 8.20 16.56 -4.34
N LEU A 11 7.73 16.01 -5.45
CA LEU A 11 6.33 15.63 -5.61
C LEU A 11 5.94 14.50 -4.65
N VAL A 12 6.81 13.50 -4.47
CA VAL A 12 6.58 12.41 -3.52
C VAL A 12 6.54 12.95 -2.09
N GLU A 13 7.52 13.76 -1.69
CA GLU A 13 7.61 14.37 -0.36
C GLU A 13 6.36 15.21 -0.03
N ARG A 14 5.91 16.07 -0.95
CA ARG A 14 4.70 16.89 -0.76
C ARG A 14 3.41 16.07 -0.61
N ASN A 15 3.42 14.82 -1.05
CA ASN A 15 2.24 13.94 -1.00
C ASN A 15 2.35 12.86 0.10
N ALA A 16 3.40 12.87 0.92
CA ALA A 16 3.67 11.81 1.89
C ALA A 16 2.50 11.56 2.86
N GLU A 17 1.87 12.61 3.38
CA GLU A 17 0.72 12.48 4.29
C GLU A 17 -0.48 11.82 3.61
N ARG A 18 -0.84 12.29 2.40
CA ARG A 18 -1.92 11.68 1.61
C ARG A 18 -1.63 10.22 1.28
N LEU A 19 -0.40 9.89 0.89
CA LEU A 19 -0.01 8.50 0.61
C LEU A 19 -0.10 7.62 1.86
N LEU A 20 0.25 8.16 3.03
CA LEU A 20 0.10 7.47 4.30
C LEU A 20 -1.39 7.23 4.64
N GLU A 21 -2.25 8.23 4.47
CA GLU A 21 -3.69 8.10 4.69
C GLU A 21 -4.31 7.02 3.80
N GLU A 22 -3.91 6.97 2.52
CA GLU A 22 -4.34 5.92 1.61
C GLU A 22 -3.86 4.53 2.04
N ALA A 23 -2.60 4.41 2.44
CA ALA A 23 -2.05 3.15 2.93
C ALA A 23 -2.80 2.66 4.19
N VAL A 24 -3.12 3.58 5.11
CA VAL A 24 -3.92 3.28 6.31
C VAL A 24 -5.34 2.85 5.92
N ALA A 25 -6.00 3.58 5.01
CA ALA A 25 -7.35 3.25 4.55
C ALA A 25 -7.42 1.85 3.92
N ILE A 26 -6.44 1.48 3.10
CA ILE A 26 -6.36 0.14 2.49
C ILE A 26 -6.07 -0.91 3.56
N ALA A 27 -5.09 -0.67 4.44
CA ALA A 27 -4.68 -1.63 5.47
C ALA A 27 -5.78 -1.92 6.50
N THR A 28 -6.67 -0.95 6.74
CA THR A 28 -7.80 -1.08 7.70
C THR A 28 -8.89 -2.01 7.20
N ILE A 29 -8.96 -2.30 5.89
CA ILE A 29 -9.92 -3.25 5.32
C ILE A 29 -9.36 -4.66 5.51
N PRO A 30 -9.96 -5.55 6.32
CA PRO A 30 -9.47 -6.91 6.48
C PRO A 30 -9.45 -7.64 5.13
N ALA A 31 -8.34 -8.33 4.86
CA ALA A 31 -8.17 -9.16 3.67
C ALA A 31 -7.26 -10.35 4.03
N PRO A 32 -7.71 -11.30 4.87
CA PRO A 32 -6.98 -12.56 4.99
C PRO A 32 -6.90 -13.24 3.63
N SER A 33 -5.90 -14.10 3.44
CA SER A 33 -5.76 -14.86 2.19
C SER A 33 -7.08 -15.54 1.81
N PHE A 34 -7.48 -15.39 0.54
CA PHE A 34 -8.76 -15.81 -0.07
C PHE A 34 -10.01 -15.02 0.36
N ASN A 35 -9.88 -13.91 1.08
CA ASN A 35 -10.99 -13.03 1.47
C ASN A 35 -10.69 -11.55 1.14
N GLU A 36 -10.10 -11.31 -0.01
CA GLU A 36 -9.63 -9.99 -0.44
C GLU A 36 -10.72 -9.15 -1.11
N ALA A 37 -11.88 -9.72 -1.41
CA ALA A 37 -12.92 -9.10 -2.26
C ALA A 37 -13.29 -7.67 -1.84
N LYS A 38 -13.45 -7.41 -0.54
CA LYS A 38 -13.77 -6.06 -0.02
C LYS A 38 -12.64 -5.06 -0.26
N ARG A 39 -11.39 -5.48 -0.04
CA ARG A 39 -10.20 -4.66 -0.26
C ARG A 39 -9.96 -4.45 -1.76
N GLY A 40 -10.14 -5.49 -2.58
CA GLY A 40 -10.08 -5.41 -4.04
C GLY A 40 -11.08 -4.40 -4.60
N ALA A 41 -12.35 -4.45 -4.17
CA ALA A 41 -13.35 -3.48 -4.60
C ALA A 41 -12.97 -2.03 -4.21
N HIS A 42 -12.39 -1.83 -3.02
CA HIS A 42 -11.87 -0.53 -2.63
C HIS A 42 -10.72 -0.07 -3.55
N ILE A 43 -9.76 -0.95 -3.84
CA ILE A 43 -8.61 -0.63 -4.71
C ILE A 43 -9.07 -0.30 -6.14
N ALA A 44 -10.03 -1.05 -6.70
CA ALA A 44 -10.57 -0.78 -8.04
C ALA A 44 -11.22 0.62 -8.12
N ARG A 45 -11.99 0.99 -7.08
CA ARG A 45 -12.55 2.35 -6.97
C ARG A 45 -11.44 3.41 -6.89
N ARG A 46 -10.41 3.19 -6.06
CA ARG A 46 -9.27 4.12 -5.95
C ARG A 46 -8.51 4.26 -7.27
N PHE A 47 -8.31 3.17 -8.02
CA PHE A 47 -7.68 3.21 -9.34
C PHE A 47 -8.43 4.14 -10.30
N SER A 48 -9.76 4.05 -10.30
CA SER A 48 -10.61 4.94 -11.11
C SER A 48 -10.51 6.40 -10.65
N GLU A 49 -10.54 6.64 -9.33
CA GLU A 49 -10.48 7.99 -8.74
C GLU A 49 -9.13 8.70 -8.97
N VAL A 50 -8.01 7.97 -9.03
CA VAL A 50 -6.69 8.53 -9.35
C VAL A 50 -6.40 8.64 -10.86
N GLY A 51 -7.37 8.25 -11.70
CA GLY A 51 -7.32 8.43 -13.15
C GLY A 51 -6.65 7.30 -13.93
N LEU A 52 -6.57 6.07 -13.38
CA LEU A 52 -6.22 4.89 -14.18
C LEU A 52 -7.40 4.53 -15.11
N THR A 53 -7.09 3.99 -16.28
CA THR A 53 -8.05 3.48 -17.26
C THR A 53 -8.05 1.96 -17.27
N ASP A 54 -9.01 1.34 -17.95
CA ASP A 54 -9.11 -0.12 -18.10
C ASP A 54 -9.09 -0.84 -16.73
N VAL A 55 -9.77 -0.25 -15.74
CA VAL A 55 -9.83 -0.84 -14.40
C VAL A 55 -10.75 -2.04 -14.42
N ALA A 56 -10.20 -3.21 -14.10
CA ALA A 56 -10.92 -4.48 -14.11
C ALA A 56 -10.48 -5.38 -12.97
N SER A 57 -11.42 -6.18 -12.48
CA SER A 57 -11.16 -7.30 -11.57
C SER A 57 -11.29 -8.61 -12.34
N ASP A 58 -10.35 -9.53 -12.15
CA ASP A 58 -10.43 -10.88 -12.73
C ASP A 58 -11.27 -11.85 -11.87
N GLU A 59 -11.42 -13.09 -12.34
CA GLU A 59 -12.20 -14.14 -11.66
C GLU A 59 -11.63 -14.56 -10.30
N ILE A 60 -10.34 -14.32 -10.07
CA ILE A 60 -9.62 -14.66 -8.84
C ILE A 60 -9.61 -13.45 -7.88
N GLY A 61 -10.03 -12.28 -8.34
CA GLY A 61 -10.15 -11.05 -7.56
C GLY A 61 -8.95 -10.12 -7.68
N ASN A 62 -8.00 -10.36 -8.59
CA ASN A 62 -6.92 -9.41 -8.87
C ASN A 62 -7.48 -8.16 -9.52
N VAL A 63 -6.99 -7.00 -9.08
CA VAL A 63 -7.40 -5.71 -9.64
C VAL A 63 -6.27 -5.16 -10.50
N THR A 64 -6.60 -4.80 -11.73
CA THR A 64 -5.66 -4.16 -12.67
C THR A 64 -6.17 -2.79 -13.08
N GLY A 65 -5.24 -1.91 -13.46
CA GLY A 65 -5.52 -0.60 -14.01
C GLY A 65 -4.34 -0.15 -14.85
N ARG A 66 -4.59 0.67 -15.88
CA ARG A 66 -3.59 1.10 -16.85
C ARG A 66 -3.44 2.61 -16.83
N ARG A 67 -2.21 3.09 -16.93
CA ARG A 67 -1.91 4.49 -17.24
C ARG A 67 -1.28 4.54 -18.63
N ALA A 68 -1.93 5.23 -19.57
CA ALA A 68 -1.40 5.40 -20.91
C ALA A 68 -0.10 6.24 -20.90
N GLY A 69 0.84 5.87 -21.76
CA GLY A 69 2.12 6.55 -21.93
C GLY A 69 2.83 6.11 -23.21
N ASN A 70 3.79 6.90 -23.66
CA ASN A 70 4.48 6.71 -24.95
C ASN A 70 5.82 5.94 -24.83
N GLY A 71 6.05 5.25 -23.72
CA GLY A 71 7.31 4.56 -23.40
C GLY A 71 7.16 3.03 -23.27
N PRO A 72 8.22 2.36 -22.81
CA PRO A 72 8.16 0.94 -22.48
C PRO A 72 7.03 0.62 -21.50
N ARG A 73 6.41 -0.56 -21.65
CA ARG A 73 5.38 -1.03 -20.71
C ARG A 73 6.04 -1.50 -19.42
N VAL A 74 5.60 -0.93 -18.30
CA VAL A 74 6.04 -1.32 -16.96
C VAL A 74 4.82 -1.80 -16.18
N MET A 75 4.94 -2.95 -15.53
CA MET A 75 3.91 -3.49 -14.64
C MET A 75 4.42 -3.44 -13.20
N VAL A 76 3.64 -2.83 -12.31
CA VAL A 76 3.90 -2.83 -10.88
C VAL A 76 2.90 -3.78 -10.24
N VAL A 77 3.39 -4.77 -9.50
CA VAL A 77 2.58 -5.84 -8.91
C VAL A 77 2.78 -5.86 -7.40
N SER A 78 1.68 -6.00 -6.67
CA SER A 78 1.66 -6.16 -5.22
C SER A 78 0.50 -7.10 -4.86
N HIS A 79 0.61 -7.79 -3.73
CA HIS A 79 -0.45 -8.66 -3.22
C HIS A 79 -1.32 -7.88 -2.23
N MET A 80 -2.62 -8.18 -2.20
CA MET A 80 -3.60 -7.46 -1.38
C MET A 80 -3.88 -8.15 -0.05
N ASP A 81 -3.52 -9.43 0.09
CA ASP A 81 -3.83 -10.25 1.24
C ASP A 81 -2.94 -9.93 2.44
N THR A 82 -3.39 -10.40 3.60
CA THR A 82 -2.72 -10.22 4.89
C THR A 82 -2.70 -11.53 5.65
N VAL A 83 -1.71 -11.68 6.51
CA VAL A 83 -1.57 -12.85 7.39
C VAL A 83 -2.49 -12.79 8.62
N PHE A 84 -3.22 -11.68 8.82
CA PHE A 84 -4.07 -11.49 9.99
C PHE A 84 -5.44 -12.14 9.81
N PRO A 85 -6.02 -12.73 10.87
CA PRO A 85 -7.34 -13.35 10.80
C PRO A 85 -8.43 -12.29 10.56
N LEU A 86 -9.59 -12.76 10.09
CA LEU A 86 -10.77 -11.91 9.89
C LEU A 86 -11.26 -11.31 11.22
N GLU A 87 -11.18 -12.10 12.30
CA GLU A 87 -11.58 -11.71 13.64
C GLU A 87 -10.58 -12.21 14.71
N PRO A 88 -10.17 -11.35 15.67
CA PRO A 88 -10.44 -9.92 15.71
C PRO A 88 -9.75 -9.21 14.54
N PRO A 89 -10.41 -8.23 13.90
CA PRO A 89 -9.81 -7.52 12.78
C PRO A 89 -8.54 -6.79 13.24
N CYS A 90 -7.56 -6.64 12.35
CA CYS A 90 -6.41 -5.77 12.59
C CYS A 90 -6.89 -4.31 12.68
N ASN A 91 -7.35 -3.91 13.87
CA ASN A 91 -8.00 -2.63 14.14
C ASN A 91 -7.03 -1.55 14.63
N ARG A 92 -5.73 -1.85 14.62
CA ARG A 92 -4.68 -0.95 15.09
C ARG A 92 -3.68 -0.69 13.97
N VAL A 93 -3.96 0.32 13.16
CA VAL A 93 -2.95 0.97 12.32
C VAL A 93 -2.45 2.19 13.08
N SER A 94 -1.37 2.01 13.87
CA SER A 94 -0.77 3.12 14.63
C SER A 94 0.25 3.86 13.79
N ARG A 95 0.18 5.20 13.77
CA ARG A 95 1.31 6.05 13.36
C ARG A 95 2.40 5.91 14.40
N ALA A 96 3.32 4.97 14.20
CA ALA A 96 4.58 4.99 14.93
C ALA A 96 5.41 6.14 14.34
N ILE A 97 5.21 7.36 14.85
CA ILE A 97 6.27 8.37 14.76
C ILE A 97 7.36 7.80 15.66
N ALA A 98 8.41 7.24 15.06
CA ALA A 98 9.62 6.92 15.78
C ALA A 98 10.27 8.26 16.20
N SER A 99 9.70 8.93 17.20
CA SER A 99 10.53 9.63 18.15
C SER A 99 11.37 8.53 18.80
N ILE A 100 12.59 8.37 18.30
CA ILE A 100 13.65 7.68 19.05
C ILE A 100 13.83 8.51 20.32
N VAL A 101 13.04 8.17 21.33
CA VAL A 101 13.41 8.36 22.73
C VAL A 101 14.29 7.16 23.03
N PRO A 102 15.55 7.35 23.49
CA PRO A 102 16.38 6.22 23.83
C PRO A 102 15.78 5.59 25.09
N VAL A 103 15.00 4.53 24.92
CA VAL A 103 14.62 3.66 26.03
C VAL A 103 15.87 2.86 26.38
N PHE A 104 16.63 3.40 27.33
CA PHE A 104 17.64 2.66 28.08
C PHE A 104 17.06 1.32 28.55
N GLY A 105 17.77 0.22 28.27
CA GLY A 105 17.73 -0.96 29.13
C GLY A 105 16.99 -2.20 28.65
N ILE A 106 16.88 -2.48 27.35
CA ILE A 106 16.47 -3.82 26.89
C ILE A 106 17.61 -4.47 26.10
N THR A 107 18.29 -5.40 26.75
CA THR A 107 19.27 -6.29 26.12
C THR A 107 18.54 -7.20 25.13
N PRO A 108 18.90 -7.24 23.83
CA PRO A 108 18.24 -8.13 22.88
C PRO A 108 18.61 -9.60 23.19
N PRO A 109 17.69 -10.56 23.01
CA PRO A 109 17.99 -11.97 23.23
C PRO A 109 19.03 -12.46 22.21
N ARG A 110 19.90 -13.35 22.66
CA ARG A 110 20.96 -13.99 21.87
C ARG A 110 20.32 -15.04 20.95
N TRP A 111 20.16 -14.73 19.66
CA TRP A 111 19.83 -15.75 18.66
C TRP A 111 21.15 -16.38 18.21
N ARG A 112 21.35 -17.65 18.55
CA ARG A 112 22.48 -18.45 18.09
C ARG A 112 22.10 -19.03 16.73
N ILE A 113 22.91 -18.75 15.72
CA ILE A 113 22.92 -19.49 14.44
C ILE A 113 23.51 -20.88 14.70
#